data_AF-A0A0T8TGG8-F1
#
_entry.id   AF-A0A0T8TGG8-F1
#
_cell.length_a   1.000
_cell.length_b   1.000
_cell.length_c   1.000
_cell.angle_alpha   90.00
_cell.angle_beta   90.00
_cell.angle_gamma   90.00
#
_symmetry.space_group_name_H-M   'P 1'
#
loop_
_entity.id
_entity.type
_entity.pdbx_description
1 polymer ?
#
loop_
_entity_poly.entity_id
_entity_poly.type
_entity_poly.pdbx_seq_one_letter_code
_entity_poly.pdbx_strand_id
1 'polypeptide(L)'
;METIDMIIKSSTEFYNDLKTDEHDRYRSWEHCYSHFMTARKENNVNLDYLSLQLAFYLASWGMYRGSSFLLQKDYRVHIPVVREILSNEYDSLAGIECKDFKNETNQKLLKEINEFIATYYD
;
A
#
# COMPACT_ATOMS: atom_id res chain seq x y z
N MET A 1 31.15 10.93 3.72
CA MET A 1 30.26 9.97 4.40
C MET A 1 29.96 8.90 3.38
N GLU A 2 30.21 7.64 3.70
CA GLU A 2 29.94 6.54 2.75
C GLU A 2 28.43 6.48 2.48
N THR A 3 28.00 6.17 1.26
CA THR A 3 26.58 6.14 0.88
C THR A 3 25.75 5.26 1.81
N ILE A 4 26.36 4.18 2.32
CA ILE A 4 25.76 3.27 3.29
C ILE A 4 25.45 3.98 4.62
N ASP A 5 26.38 4.77 5.15
CA ASP A 5 26.18 5.52 6.39
C ASP A 5 25.03 6.51 6.28
N MET A 6 24.91 7.17 5.12
CA MET A 6 23.79 8.09 4.86
C MET A 6 22.45 7.37 4.87
N ILE A 7 22.37 6.19 4.23
CA ILE A 7 21.14 5.39 4.20
C ILE A 7 20.77 4.94 5.61
N ILE A 8 21.73 4.43 6.39
CA ILE A 8 21.50 4.00 7.77
C ILE A 8 21.01 5.16 8.63
N LYS A 9 21.68 6.32 8.52
CA LYS A 9 21.31 7.52 9.26
C LYS A 9 19.89 7.98 8.91
N SER A 10 19.59 8.20 7.64
CA SER A 10 18.27 8.69 7.21
C SER A 10 17.14 7.71 7.56
N SER A 11 17.39 6.40 7.44
CA SER A 11 16.40 5.38 7.82
C SER A 11 16.14 5.38 9.33
N THR A 12 17.20 5.56 10.13
CA THR A 12 17.10 5.61 11.59
C THR A 12 16.39 6.86 12.08
N GLU A 13 16.72 8.03 11.49
CA GLU A 13 16.05 9.29 11.78
C GLU A 13 14.55 9.20 11.46
N PHE A 14 14.20 8.76 10.25
CA PHE A 14 12.81 8.54 9.86
C PHE A 14 12.07 7.59 10.81
N TYR A 15 12.68 6.45 11.15
CA TYR A 15 12.08 5.48 12.08
C TYR A 15 11.86 6.05 13.48
N ASN A 16 12.80 6.86 13.97
CA ASN A 16 12.67 7.51 15.27
C ASN A 16 11.57 8.57 15.24
N ASP A 17 11.49 9.37 14.18
CA ASP A 17 10.44 10.38 14.01
C ASP A 17 9.05 9.72 14.02
N LEU A 18 8.87 8.61 13.31
CA LEU A 18 7.63 7.82 13.33
C LEU A 18 7.23 7.34 14.74
N LYS A 19 8.19 7.14 15.64
CA LYS A 19 7.93 6.70 17.02
C LYS A 19 7.56 7.84 17.96
N THR A 20 7.85 9.08 17.60
CA THR A 20 7.63 10.22 18.50
C THR A 20 6.15 10.58 18.64
N ASP A 21 5.35 10.34 17.60
CA ASP A 21 3.92 10.60 17.58
C ASP A 21 3.14 9.33 17.22
N GLU A 22 2.36 8.82 18.19
CA GLU A 22 1.53 7.64 17.98
C GLU A 22 0.42 7.83 16.94
N HIS A 23 0.13 9.07 16.57
CA HIS A 23 -0.86 9.48 15.58
C HIS A 23 -0.23 10.03 14.28
N ASP A 24 1.07 9.80 14.06
CA ASP A 24 1.73 10.25 12.85
C ASP A 24 1.05 9.70 11.58
N ARG A 25 0.92 10.56 10.56
CA ARG A 25 0.22 10.26 9.30
C ARG A 25 0.78 9.03 8.57
N TYR A 26 2.07 8.73 8.69
CA TYR A 26 2.71 7.62 8.01
C TYR A 26 2.32 6.26 8.62
N ARG A 27 1.80 6.24 9.85
CA ARG A 27 1.24 5.03 10.48
C ARG A 27 0.00 4.50 9.75
N SER A 28 -0.65 5.33 8.93
CA SER A 28 -1.73 4.90 8.03
C SER A 28 -1.30 3.74 7.12
N TRP A 29 -0.02 3.67 6.76
CA TRP A 29 0.53 2.51 6.04
C TRP A 29 0.46 1.23 6.86
N GLU A 30 0.89 1.26 8.13
CA GLU A 30 0.87 0.10 9.03
C GLU A 30 -0.56 -0.43 9.21
N HIS A 31 -1.52 0.49 9.40
CA HIS A 31 -2.93 0.15 9.51
C HIS A 31 -3.47 -0.45 8.21
N CYS A 32 -3.25 0.20 7.07
CA CYS A 32 -3.72 -0.31 5.78
C CYS A 32 -3.12 -1.69 5.49
N TYR A 33 -1.80 -1.84 5.60
CA TYR A 33 -1.11 -3.10 5.37
C TYR A 33 -1.62 -4.22 6.28
N SER A 34 -1.74 -3.98 7.59
CA SER A 34 -2.17 -4.99 8.56
C SER A 34 -3.58 -5.52 8.26
N HIS A 35 -4.52 -4.63 7.87
CA HIS A 35 -5.87 -5.04 7.52
C HIS A 35 -5.92 -5.83 6.21
N PHE A 36 -5.13 -5.47 5.19
CA PHE A 36 -5.03 -6.26 3.96
C PHE A 36 -4.41 -7.65 4.21
N MET A 37 -3.36 -7.74 5.03
CA MET A 37 -2.74 -9.02 5.38
C MET A 37 -3.66 -9.90 6.21
N THR A 38 -4.51 -9.30 7.05
CA THR A 38 -5.54 -10.02 7.81
C THR A 38 -6.62 -10.54 6.87
N ALA A 39 -7.12 -9.68 5.98
CA ALA A 39 -8.17 -10.03 5.02
C ALA A 39 -7.78 -11.22 4.12
N ARG A 40 -6.52 -11.35 3.70
CA ARG A 40 -6.05 -12.52 2.93
C ARG A 40 -6.19 -13.86 3.65
N LYS A 41 -6.28 -13.87 4.98
CA LYS A 41 -6.45 -15.08 5.79
C LYS A 41 -7.91 -15.38 6.13
N GLU A 42 -8.83 -14.47 5.80
CA GLU A 42 -10.23 -14.54 6.16
C GLU A 42 -11.10 -15.02 4.99
N ASN A 43 -12.13 -15.81 5.28
CA ASN A 43 -13.08 -16.26 4.26
C ASN A 43 -14.12 -15.20 3.87
N ASN A 44 -14.32 -14.16 4.70
CA ASN A 44 -15.34 -13.13 4.50
C ASN A 44 -14.73 -11.73 4.59
N VAL A 45 -14.15 -11.30 3.48
CA VAL A 45 -13.46 -10.01 3.37
C VAL A 45 -14.46 -8.86 3.28
N ASN A 46 -14.30 -7.85 4.15
CA ASN A 46 -15.04 -6.60 4.06
C ASN A 46 -14.36 -5.59 3.12
N LEU A 47 -14.74 -5.60 1.84
CA LEU A 47 -14.17 -4.72 0.81
C LEU A 47 -14.45 -3.22 1.08
N ASP A 48 -15.59 -2.88 1.67
CA ASP A 48 -15.95 -1.49 1.98
C ASP A 48 -15.01 -0.92 3.05
N TYR A 49 -14.74 -1.70 4.10
CA TYR A 49 -13.78 -1.32 5.15
C TYR A 49 -12.35 -1.21 4.64
N LEU A 50 -11.90 -2.15 3.80
CA LEU A 50 -10.55 -2.08 3.21
C LEU A 50 -10.41 -0.91 2.24
N SER A 51 -11.47 -0.55 1.52
CA SER A 51 -11.49 0.65 0.67
C SER A 51 -11.34 1.92 1.50
N LEU A 52 -11.94 1.96 2.69
CA LEU A 52 -11.77 3.06 3.63
C LEU A 52 -10.32 3.14 4.17
N GLN A 53 -9.71 2.01 4.54
CA GLN A 53 -8.31 1.95 4.96
C GLN A 53 -7.37 2.44 3.85
N LEU A 54 -7.60 2.00 2.61
CA LEU A 54 -6.82 2.41 1.45
C LEU A 54 -7.00 3.92 1.16
N ALA A 55 -8.22 4.46 1.26
CA ALA A 55 -8.48 5.88 1.10
C ALA A 55 -7.68 6.72 2.11
N PHE A 56 -7.70 6.34 3.39
CA PHE A 56 -6.95 7.06 4.43
C PHE A 56 -5.44 6.97 4.22
N TYR A 57 -4.91 5.82 3.84
CA TYR A 57 -3.51 5.70 3.45
C TYR A 57 -3.17 6.64 2.29
N LEU A 58 -3.91 6.61 1.19
CA LEU A 58 -3.64 7.48 0.04
C LEU A 58 -3.77 8.98 0.39
N ALA A 59 -4.75 9.35 1.24
CA ALA A 59 -4.89 10.71 1.75
C ALA A 59 -3.68 11.11 2.62
N SER A 60 -3.16 10.20 3.44
CA SER A 60 -1.95 10.42 4.25
C SER A 60 -0.67 10.54 3.43
N TRP A 61 -0.70 10.22 2.12
CA TRP A 61 0.37 10.53 1.17
C TRP A 61 0.08 11.77 0.31
N GLY A 62 -1.08 12.39 0.51
CA GLY A 62 -1.51 13.57 -0.22
C GLY A 62 -2.03 13.28 -1.62
N MET A 63 -2.55 12.07 -1.88
CA MET A 63 -3.17 11.73 -3.17
C MET A 63 -4.56 12.36 -3.35
N TYR A 64 -5.18 12.82 -2.26
CA TYR A 64 -6.48 13.48 -2.21
C TYR A 64 -6.39 15.02 -2.23
N ARG A 65 -5.33 15.59 -2.84
CA ARG A 65 -5.14 17.05 -2.89
C ARG A 65 -4.91 17.55 -4.33
N GLY A 66 -5.04 18.85 -4.53
CA GLY A 66 -4.78 19.51 -5.81
C GLY A 66 -5.77 19.08 -6.88
N SER A 67 -5.29 18.81 -8.09
CA SER A 67 -6.08 18.42 -9.27
C SER A 67 -6.28 16.91 -9.42
N SER A 68 -6.02 16.12 -8.38
CA SER A 68 -6.26 14.67 -8.41
C SER A 68 -7.75 14.37 -8.57
N PHE A 69 -8.11 13.44 -9.46
CA PHE A 69 -9.51 13.03 -9.64
C PHE A 69 -10.10 12.43 -8.35
N LEU A 70 -9.26 11.84 -7.48
CA LEU A 70 -9.67 11.29 -6.18
C LEU A 70 -10.33 12.33 -5.27
N LEU A 71 -10.00 13.62 -5.42
CA LEU A 71 -10.64 14.70 -4.66
C LEU A 71 -12.16 14.77 -4.92
N GLN A 72 -12.62 14.27 -6.07
CA GLN A 72 -14.03 14.28 -6.49
C GLN A 72 -14.72 12.93 -6.26
N LYS A 73 -14.10 12.01 -5.51
CA LYS A 73 -14.60 10.65 -5.31
C LYS A 73 -14.67 10.33 -3.81
N ASP A 74 -15.66 9.53 -3.44
CA ASP A 74 -15.67 8.91 -2.11
C ASP A 74 -14.78 7.65 -2.09
N TYR A 75 -14.49 7.13 -0.89
CA TYR A 75 -13.57 6.02 -0.67
C TYR A 75 -13.96 4.72 -1.40
N ARG A 76 -15.22 4.54 -1.80
CA ARG A 76 -15.69 3.34 -2.53
C ARG A 76 -15.18 3.28 -3.95
N VAL A 77 -14.62 4.37 -4.49
CA VAL A 77 -13.88 4.34 -5.75
C VAL A 77 -12.76 3.28 -5.72
N HIS A 78 -12.26 2.91 -4.55
CA HIS A 78 -11.20 1.93 -4.43
C HIS A 78 -11.68 0.47 -4.48
N ILE A 79 -12.98 0.17 -4.44
CA ILE A 79 -13.49 -1.22 -4.35
C ILE A 79 -12.91 -2.15 -5.43
N PRO A 80 -12.85 -1.75 -6.73
CA PRO A 80 -12.26 -2.62 -7.76
C PRO A 80 -10.78 -2.89 -7.53
N VAL A 81 -10.01 -1.88 -7.08
CA VAL A 81 -8.59 -2.03 -6.75
C VAL A 81 -8.38 -2.89 -5.51
N VAL A 82 -9.18 -2.73 -4.47
CA VAL A 82 -9.11 -3.61 -3.28
C VAL A 82 -9.38 -5.05 -3.66
N ARG A 83 -10.40 -5.30 -4.49
CA ARG A 83 -10.73 -6.64 -4.97
C ARG A 83 -9.59 -7.24 -5.77
N GLU A 84 -9.01 -6.46 -6.69
CA GLU A 84 -7.87 -6.91 -7.50
C GLU A 84 -6.67 -7.26 -6.62
N ILE A 85 -6.28 -6.36 -5.71
CA ILE A 85 -5.16 -6.59 -4.79
C ILE A 85 -5.37 -7.88 -4.01
N LEU A 86 -6.57 -8.16 -3.52
CA LEU A 86 -6.88 -9.36 -2.74
C LEU A 86 -7.09 -10.62 -3.58
N SER A 87 -6.98 -10.55 -4.91
CA SER A 87 -6.97 -11.74 -5.75
C SER A 87 -5.85 -12.69 -5.30
N ASN A 88 -6.16 -13.99 -5.29
CA ASN A 88 -5.21 -15.04 -4.94
C ASN A 88 -4.04 -15.13 -5.93
N GLU A 89 -4.23 -14.61 -7.15
CA GLU A 89 -3.18 -14.44 -8.16
C GLU A 89 -1.97 -13.65 -7.63
N TYR A 90 -2.21 -12.69 -6.73
CA TYR A 90 -1.16 -11.82 -6.18
C TYR A 90 -0.72 -12.23 -4.77
N ASP A 91 -1.13 -13.40 -4.26
CA ASP A 91 -0.76 -13.85 -2.91
C ASP A 91 0.76 -13.94 -2.72
N SER A 92 1.51 -14.29 -3.78
CA SER A 92 2.98 -14.36 -3.73
C SER A 92 3.66 -12.99 -3.56
N LEU A 93 2.95 -11.89 -3.83
CA LEU A 93 3.47 -10.53 -3.64
C LEU A 93 3.25 -10.03 -2.20
N ALA A 94 2.31 -10.64 -1.46
CA ALA A 94 1.94 -10.19 -0.13
C ALA A 94 3.04 -10.54 0.90
N GLY A 95 3.71 -9.53 1.43
CA GLY A 95 4.82 -9.74 2.38
C GLY A 95 6.07 -10.37 1.72
N ILE A 96 6.23 -10.19 0.41
CA ILE A 96 7.32 -10.75 -0.37
C ILE A 96 8.70 -10.37 0.18
N GLU A 97 9.61 -11.34 0.28
CA GLU A 97 11.01 -11.08 0.63
C GLU A 97 11.84 -10.67 -0.60
N CYS A 98 12.91 -9.92 -0.38
CA CYS A 98 13.81 -9.47 -1.46
C CYS A 98 14.36 -10.62 -2.32
N LYS A 99 14.53 -11.82 -1.76
CA LYS A 99 15.00 -13.00 -2.50
C LYS A 99 13.95 -13.51 -3.48
N ASP A 100 12.68 -13.49 -3.06
CA ASP A 100 11.55 -14.00 -3.83
C ASP A 100 11.09 -12.98 -4.88
N PHE A 101 11.31 -11.68 -4.62
CA PHE A 101 11.10 -10.62 -5.61
C PHE A 101 11.99 -10.75 -6.86
N LYS A 102 13.14 -11.43 -6.77
CA LYS A 102 14.00 -11.70 -7.93
C LYS A 102 13.38 -12.69 -8.91
N ASN A 103 12.35 -13.44 -8.50
CA ASN A 103 11.64 -14.36 -9.38
C ASN A 103 10.90 -13.59 -10.47
N GLU A 104 11.17 -13.89 -11.74
CA GLU A 104 10.54 -13.25 -12.90
C GLU A 104 9.01 -13.34 -12.87
N THR A 105 8.46 -14.40 -12.31
CA THR A 105 7.00 -14.56 -12.14
C THR A 105 6.43 -13.49 -11.22
N ASN A 106 7.08 -13.23 -10.08
CA ASN A 106 6.65 -12.20 -9.14
C ASN A 106 6.82 -10.79 -9.74
N GLN A 107 7.86 -10.56 -10.55
CA GLN A 107 8.02 -9.29 -11.26
C GLN A 107 6.93 -9.08 -12.32
N LYS A 108 6.52 -10.15 -13.01
CA LYS A 108 5.40 -10.11 -13.97
C LYS A 108 4.08 -9.79 -13.26
N LEU A 109 3.77 -10.48 -12.16
CA LEU A 109 2.59 -10.22 -11.34
C LEU A 109 2.57 -8.78 -10.81
N LEU A 110 3.72 -8.27 -10.34
CA LEU A 110 3.83 -6.88 -9.89
C LEU A 110 3.56 -5.90 -11.05
N LYS A 111 4.06 -6.19 -12.25
CA LYS A 111 3.80 -5.36 -13.42
C LYS A 111 2.31 -5.38 -13.79
N GLU A 112 1.69 -6.55 -13.81
CA GLU A 112 0.27 -6.73 -14.16
C GLU A 112 -0.65 -5.96 -13.21
N ILE A 113 -0.45 -6.10 -11.89
CA ILE A 113 -1.27 -5.38 -10.92
C ILE A 113 -1.04 -3.86 -11.00
N ASN A 114 0.18 -3.40 -11.26
CA ASN A 114 0.47 -1.99 -11.46
C ASN A 114 -0.21 -1.44 -12.71
N GLU A 115 -0.22 -2.20 -13.81
CA GLU A 115 -0.92 -1.83 -15.05
C GLU A 115 -2.44 -1.73 -14.82
N PHE A 116 -3.01 -2.68 -14.08
CA PHE A 116 -4.43 -2.62 -13.68
C PHE A 116 -4.73 -1.36 -12.86
N ILE A 117 -3.96 -1.10 -11.79
CA ILE A 117 -4.19 0.03 -10.89
C ILE A 117 -4.04 1.35 -11.65
N ALA A 118 -3.01 1.47 -12.50
CA ALA A 118 -2.78 2.64 -13.33
C ALA A 118 -3.96 2.87 -14.28
N THR A 119 -4.39 1.84 -15.00
CA THR A 119 -5.52 1.92 -15.94
C THR A 119 -6.84 2.28 -15.24
N TYR A 120 -7.04 1.78 -14.02
CA TYR A 120 -8.27 2.05 -13.26
C TYR A 120 -8.32 3.49 -12.70
N TYR A 121 -7.17 4.08 -12.40
CA TYR A 121 -7.04 5.42 -11.83
C TYR A 121 -6.64 6.52 -12.82
N ASP A 122 -6.51 6.19 -14.11
CA ASP A 122 -6.34 7.17 -15.20
C ASP A 122 -7.64 7.97 -15.45
#